data_AF-A0A2G4EWN1-F1
#
_entry.id   AF-A0A2G4EWN1-F1
#
_cell.length_a   1.000
_cell.length_b   1.000
_cell.length_c   1.000
_cell.angle_alpha   90.00
_cell.angle_beta   90.00
_cell.angle_gamma   90.00
#
_symmetry.space_group_name_H-M   'P 1'
#
loop_
_entity.id
_entity.type
_entity.pdbx_description
1 polymer ?
#
loop_
_entity_poly.entity_id
_entity_poly.type
_entity_poly.pdbx_seq_one_letter_code
_entity_poly.pdbx_strand_id
1 'polypeptide(L)'
;MLSQIFYLLRSRADGKYISACPNPDSTVSFLLIFREDYDALSYLNAHAADFADRFGVESISSPQIKKLLERWGFQGVGIVQDPLQPNIEFLLTND
;
A
#
# COMPACT_ATOMS: atom_id res chain seq x y z
N MET A 1 2.88 17.09 16.73
CA MET A 1 3.48 16.49 15.50
C MET A 1 2.32 16.06 14.63
N LEU A 2 2.17 16.61 13.42
CA LEU A 2 1.07 16.25 12.52
C LEU A 2 1.29 14.80 12.07
N SER A 3 0.42 13.89 12.49
CA SER A 3 0.43 12.51 11.98
C SER A 3 0.14 12.57 10.48
N GLN A 4 1.13 12.23 9.64
CA GLN A 4 0.87 12.07 8.21
C GLN A 4 -0.15 10.94 8.04
N ILE A 5 -1.22 11.26 7.32
CA ILE A 5 -2.24 10.31 6.92
C ILE A 5 -1.78 9.74 5.59
N PHE A 6 -1.81 8.42 5.49
CA PHE A 6 -1.59 7.68 4.26
C PHE A 6 -2.88 6.95 3.90
N TYR A 7 -2.94 6.50 2.67
CA TYR A 7 -4.07 5.75 2.14
C TYR A 7 -3.59 4.38 1.69
N LEU A 8 -4.44 3.38 1.86
CA LEU A 8 -4.19 1.98 1.54
C LEU A 8 -5.30 1.47 0.65
N LEU A 9 -4.99 0.49 -0.21
CA LEU A 9 -5.98 -0.27 -0.96
C LEU A 9 -6.25 -1.58 -0.23
N ARG A 10 -7.49 -1.74 0.24
CA ARG A 10 -7.94 -2.91 0.99
C ARG A 10 -8.97 -3.71 0.19
N SER A 11 -8.74 -5.00 0.04
CA SER A 11 -9.70 -5.94 -0.54
C SER A 11 -10.96 -6.00 0.30
N ARG A 12 -12.12 -5.84 -0.33
CA ARG A 12 -13.45 -5.99 0.27
C ARG A 12 -13.81 -7.45 0.49
N ALA A 13 -13.20 -8.38 -0.25
CA ALA A 13 -13.51 -9.80 -0.17
C ALA A 13 -12.89 -10.47 1.07
N ASP A 14 -11.64 -10.12 1.38
CA ASP A 14 -10.81 -10.81 2.36
C ASP A 14 -10.11 -9.86 3.35
N GLY A 15 -10.22 -8.55 3.14
CA GLY A 15 -9.66 -7.54 4.03
C GLY A 15 -8.14 -7.38 3.94
N LYS A 16 -7.46 -8.07 3.01
CA LYS A 16 -6.01 -7.91 2.75
C LYS A 16 -5.72 -6.58 2.07
N TYR A 17 -4.45 -6.19 2.11
CA TYR A 17 -3.95 -4.98 1.50
C TYR A 17 -3.13 -5.29 0.26
N ILE A 18 -3.08 -4.36 -0.70
CA ILE A 18 -2.17 -4.50 -1.84
C ILE A 18 -0.73 -4.35 -1.36
N SER A 19 0.12 -5.26 -1.81
CA SER A 19 1.55 -5.26 -1.53
C SER A 19 2.36 -5.34 -2.80
N ALA A 20 3.55 -4.75 -2.78
CA ALA A 20 4.53 -4.87 -3.84
C ALA A 20 5.66 -5.82 -3.43
N CYS A 21 6.04 -6.70 -4.35
CA CYS A 21 7.18 -7.60 -4.21
C CYS A 21 8.21 -7.19 -5.28
N PRO A 22 9.29 -6.47 -4.93
CA PRO A 22 10.26 -5.98 -5.91
C PRO A 22 11.05 -7.10 -6.58
N ASN A 23 11.13 -8.28 -5.94
CA ASN A 23 11.74 -9.46 -6.52
C ASN A 23 10.74 -10.64 -6.41
N PRO A 24 10.31 -11.24 -7.54
CA PRO A 24 9.34 -12.34 -7.55
C PRO A 24 9.86 -13.60 -6.84
N ASP A 25 11.18 -13.80 -6.75
CA ASP A 25 11.80 -14.93 -6.05
C ASP A 25 11.97 -14.67 -4.54
N SER A 26 11.69 -13.46 -4.07
CA SER A 26 11.82 -13.08 -2.67
C SER A 26 10.51 -13.23 -1.92
N THR A 27 10.56 -13.76 -0.70
CA THR A 27 9.39 -13.83 0.22
C THR A 27 9.05 -12.46 0.83
N VAL A 28 9.75 -11.41 0.40
CA VAL A 28 9.59 -10.06 0.94
C VAL A 28 8.44 -9.34 0.25
N SER A 29 7.45 -8.96 1.06
CA SER A 29 6.34 -8.11 0.66
C SER A 29 6.38 -6.77 1.37
N PHE A 30 6.14 -5.70 0.62
CA PHE A 30 6.02 -4.34 1.12
C PHE A 30 4.56 -3.87 0.99
N LEU A 31 4.02 -3.26 2.05
CA LEU A 31 2.68 -2.69 2.02
C LEU A 31 2.66 -1.46 1.11
N LEU A 32 1.79 -1.43 0.09
CA LEU A 32 1.64 -0.24 -0.74
C LEU A 32 0.86 0.84 0.01
N ILE A 33 1.44 2.04 0.06
CA ILE A 33 0.82 3.21 0.67
C ILE A 33 0.82 4.38 -0.30
N PHE A 34 -0.23 5.19 -0.21
CA PHE A 34 -0.47 6.36 -1.06
C PHE A 34 -0.53 7.61 -0.18
N ARG A 35 -0.08 8.74 -0.70
CA ARG A 35 -0.13 10.02 0.03
C ARG A 35 -1.53 10.61 0.01
N GLU A 36 -2.25 10.40 -1.08
CA GLU A 36 -3.60 10.89 -1.29
C GLU A 36 -4.57 9.74 -1.66
N ASP A 37 -5.86 9.93 -1.42
CA ASP A 37 -6.90 8.95 -1.72
C ASP A 37 -7.12 8.78 -3.23
N TYR A 38 -7.07 9.89 -3.98
CA TYR A 38 -7.18 9.88 -5.43
C TYR A 38 -5.99 9.20 -6.11
N ASP A 39 -4.80 9.21 -5.51
CA ASP A 39 -3.64 8.47 -6.01
C ASP A 39 -3.87 6.96 -5.93
N ALA A 40 -4.42 6.50 -4.80
CA ALA A 40 -4.78 5.10 -4.60
C ALA A 40 -5.81 4.63 -5.64
N LEU A 41 -6.85 5.42 -5.88
CA LEU A 41 -7.86 5.12 -6.90
C LEU A 41 -7.27 5.15 -8.31
N SER A 42 -6.40 6.12 -8.61
CA SER A 42 -5.77 6.26 -9.92
C SER A 42 -4.86 5.07 -10.21
N TYR A 43 -4.05 4.63 -9.24
CA TYR A 43 -3.20 3.45 -9.36
C TYR A 43 -4.01 2.18 -9.57
N LEU A 44 -5.09 1.99 -8.79
CA LEU A 44 -6.00 0.86 -8.94
C LEU A 44 -6.63 0.83 -10.34
N ASN A 45 -7.11 1.96 -10.83
CA ASN A 45 -7.69 2.07 -12.17
C ASN A 45 -6.66 1.85 -13.27
N ALA A 46 -5.41 2.29 -13.09
CA ALA A 46 -4.35 2.13 -14.09
C ALA A 46 -3.85 0.69 -14.22
N HIS A 47 -3.76 -0.04 -13.09
CA HIS A 47 -3.11 -1.35 -13.04
C HIS A 47 -4.05 -2.53 -12.81
N ALA A 48 -5.25 -2.31 -12.27
CA ALA A 48 -6.19 -3.35 -11.90
C ALA A 48 -7.66 -2.90 -12.00
N ALA A 49 -8.01 -2.19 -13.08
CA ALA A 49 -9.36 -1.66 -13.33
C ALA A 49 -10.46 -2.72 -13.16
N ASP A 50 -10.21 -3.93 -13.65
CA ASP A 50 -11.16 -5.06 -13.60
C ASP A 50 -11.48 -5.53 -12.17
N PHE A 51 -10.64 -5.14 -11.20
CA PHE A 51 -10.82 -5.48 -9.79
C PHE A 51 -11.15 -4.26 -8.93
N ALA A 52 -11.32 -3.07 -9.51
CA ALA A 52 -11.44 -1.83 -8.77
C ALA A 52 -12.66 -1.82 -7.83
N ASP A 53 -13.76 -2.47 -8.22
CA ASP A 53 -14.97 -2.64 -7.40
C ASP A 53 -14.76 -3.49 -6.15
N ARG A 54 -13.73 -4.35 -6.16
CA ARG A 54 -13.37 -5.26 -5.06
C ARG A 54 -12.43 -4.62 -4.06
N PHE A 55 -11.89 -3.44 -4.32
CA PHE A 55 -11.03 -2.73 -3.38
C PHE A 55 -11.73 -1.49 -2.82
N GLY A 56 -11.36 -1.12 -1.60
CA GLY A 56 -11.71 0.14 -0.96
C GLY A 56 -10.46 0.89 -0.53
N VAL A 57 -10.55 2.22 -0.52
CA VAL A 57 -9.50 3.08 0.05
C VAL A 57 -9.71 3.19 1.55
N GLU A 58 -8.65 2.94 2.31
CA GLU A 58 -8.62 3.05 3.77
C GLU A 58 -7.56 4.07 4.18
N SER A 59 -7.91 5.04 5.03
CA SER A 59 -6.95 5.98 5.58
C SER A 59 -6.29 5.43 6.85
N ILE A 60 -5.00 5.65 6.99
CA ILE A 60 -4.18 5.16 8.10
C ILE A 60 -3.20 6.23 8.56
N SER A 61 -3.01 6.36 9.87
CA SER A 61 -1.97 7.24 10.41
C SER A 61 -0.61 6.53 10.49
N SER A 62 0.49 7.28 10.39
CA SER A 62 1.85 6.72 10.46
C SER A 62 2.10 5.75 11.64
N PRO A 63 1.62 6.02 12.89
CA PRO A 63 1.79 5.08 14.01
C PRO A 63 1.02 3.76 13.85
N GLN A 64 -0.09 3.77 13.11
CA GLN A 64 -0.88 2.57 12.85
C GLN A 64 -0.27 1.70 11.76
N ILE A 65 0.51 2.29 10.84
CA ILE A 65 1.22 1.55 9.78
C ILE A 65 2.12 0.48 10.41
N LYS A 66 2.95 0.82 11.40
CA LYS A 66 3.85 -0.15 12.05
C LYS A 66 3.10 -1.38 12.58
N LYS A 67 1.98 -1.16 13.27
CA LYS A 67 1.11 -2.26 13.77
C LYS A 67 0.55 -3.12 12.63
N LEU A 68 0.25 -2.50 11.50
CA LEU A 68 -0.26 -3.21 10.32
C LEU A 68 0.83 -4.07 9.68
N LEU A 69 2.05 -3.54 9.55
CA LEU A 69 3.20 -4.28 9.02
C LEU A 69 3.48 -5.54 9.85
N GLU A 70 3.56 -5.40 11.17
CA GLU A 70 3.79 -6.52 12.11
C GLU A 70 2.67 -7.56 12.04
N ARG A 71 1.41 -7.13 11.95
CA ARG A 71 0.25 -8.03 11.90
C ARG A 71 0.20 -8.89 10.64
N TRP A 72 0.62 -8.33 9.50
CA TRP A 72 0.53 -8.99 8.19
C TRP A 72 1.87 -9.55 7.69
N GLY A 73 2.97 -9.32 8.44
CA GLY A 73 4.30 -9.81 8.09
C GLY A 73 4.97 -9.05 6.95
N PHE A 74 4.62 -7.78 6.74
CA PHE A 74 5.29 -6.93 5.73
C PHE A 74 6.65 -6.46 6.25
N GLN A 75 7.68 -6.47 5.39
CA GLN A 75 9.03 -6.00 5.78
C GLN A 75 9.15 -4.47 5.79
N GLY A 76 8.21 -3.77 5.16
CA GLY A 76 8.22 -2.33 5.06
C GLY A 76 7.06 -1.79 4.24
N VAL A 77 7.17 -0.53 3.84
CA VAL A 77 6.18 0.14 2.99
C VAL A 77 6.77 0.46 1.61
N GLY A 78 5.93 0.36 0.59
CA GLY A 78 6.18 0.89 -0.75
C GLY A 78 5.34 2.15 -0.93
N ILE A 79 5.98 3.31 -0.94
CA ILE A 79 5.31 4.59 -1.21
C ILE A 79 5.19 4.74 -2.72
N VAL A 80 3.96 4.81 -3.22
CA VAL A 80 3.71 5.10 -4.63
C VAL A 80 4.01 6.57 -4.88
N GLN A 81 5.00 6.85 -5.74
CA GLN A 81 5.40 8.21 -6.11
C GLN A 81 4.64 8.73 -7.33
N ASP A 82 4.28 7.81 -8.24
CA ASP A 82 3.45 8.10 -9.41
C ASP A 82 2.40 6.97 -9.53
N PRO A 83 1.10 7.29 -9.63
CA PRO A 83 0.06 6.27 -9.76
C PRO A 83 -0.11 5.75 -11.20
N LEU A 84 0.37 6.48 -12.21
CA LEU A 84 0.25 6.13 -13.63
C LEU A 84 1.48 5.36 -14.14
N GLN A 85 2.65 5.69 -13.59
CA GLN A 85 3.87 4.91 -13.78
C GLN A 85 4.16 4.19 -12.46
N PRO A 86 4.43 2.87 -12.44
CA PRO A 86 4.63 2.10 -11.20
C PRO A 86 5.99 2.41 -10.54
N ASN A 87 6.22 3.67 -10.21
CA ASN A 87 7.39 4.19 -9.53
C ASN A 87 7.12 4.15 -8.03
N ILE A 88 7.75 3.20 -7.35
CA ILE A 88 7.51 2.88 -5.95
C ILE A 88 8.82 3.04 -5.18
N GLU A 89 8.79 3.86 -4.14
CA GLU A 89 9.89 3.99 -3.18
C GLU A 89 9.70 2.99 -2.04
N PHE A 90 10.62 2.05 -1.91
CA PHE A 90 10.58 1.03 -0.86
C PHE A 90 11.36 1.49 0.37
N LEU A 91 10.66 1.57 1.50
CA LEU A 91 11.23 1.86 2.81
C LEU A 91 11.12 0.63 3.71
N LEU A 92 12.25 0.12 4.16
CA LEU A 92 12.30 -0.91 5.17
C LEU A 92 11.90 -0.32 6.52
N THR A 93 11.04 -1.04 7.25
CA THR A 93 10.92 -0.80 8.68
C THR A 93 12.13 -1.49 9.31
N ASN A 94 13.27 -0.79 9.33
CA ASN A 94 14.39 -1.22 10.16
C ASN A 94 13.93 -1.25 11.62
N ASP A 95 14.33 -2.31 12.32
CA ASP A 95 14.10 -2.53 13.76
C ASP A 95 14.66 -1.38 14.61
#